data_AF-A0AAE7DV38-F1
#
_entry.id   AF-A0AAE7DV38-F1
#
_cell.length_a   1.000
_cell.length_b   1.000
_cell.length_c   1.000
_cell.angle_alpha   90.00
_cell.angle_beta   90.00
_cell.angle_gamma   90.00
#
_symmetry.space_group_name_H-M   'P 1'
#
loop_
_entity.id
_entity.type
_entity.pdbx_description
1 polymer ?
#
loop_
_entity_poly.entity_id
_entity_poly.type
_entity_poly.pdbx_seq_one_letter_code
_entity_poly.pdbx_strand_id
1 'polypeptide(L)'
;MSAGPIFSKEWLKLRQLAVVMIVLVVVSGGYFIIDLVGQFANIEPESMMWYRYSHLGDKPYWWVMYVFLLVASGVALCQFIPEVLGKRIRILMHLPMSVERVIGAHLVVGGSLVLAINALLVLIVLTGLHHYYPVDIVQASGRELLLGQLPAIAMYLGLISVLVENDWRRKALKLVVAASVVIYTAQARSHWSDVVGIVLLLWLLFPVKDSFLSVKTRRLTSVGYTLSFVLIVSGLLGVISFRVYSQYVTSPAKYYLFYSHILQDYVYQRNAPHHKFYYGTATKEFDKLEFESVLPFVFWKNFDIQGKLPIEVEGKSYNKNTIRRSRMSLQYSPERLTPSNLDLYPLFNPISDKGSIRFPENAFAPNRDGFQIYAAETAQLNKQLSENLNQLAVEHGVQFPIQAVWGKTTNMKPFDWGYFVKDSTGELFNLRRADNQLSLTSVASISGEEIDYLQVSENRHKKFYGYAITKSDNIYLLGYPDYQWIKLDVSNFDRKSMSFQLLADPISYLLRYDDGGKYYAVRFDKQYRRIDDTVFE
;
A
#
# COMPACT_ATOMS: atom_id res chain seq x y z
N MET A 1 29.37 -15.03 39.42
CA MET A 1 30.17 -15.66 38.35
C MET A 1 29.84 -15.00 37.02
N SER A 2 30.85 -14.76 36.19
CA SER A 2 30.71 -14.16 34.86
C SER A 2 30.10 -15.17 33.88
N ALA A 3 29.22 -14.70 32.99
CA ALA A 3 28.68 -15.52 31.90
C ALA A 3 29.70 -15.83 30.79
N GLY A 4 30.94 -15.33 30.88
CA GLY A 4 32.04 -15.50 29.91
C GLY A 4 32.21 -16.93 29.35
N PRO A 5 32.22 -17.99 30.17
CA PRO A 5 32.38 -19.36 29.66
C PRO A 5 31.23 -19.80 28.74
N ILE A 6 30.00 -19.31 28.96
CA ILE A 6 28.86 -19.58 28.07
C ILE A 6 29.10 -18.91 26.71
N PHE A 7 29.54 -17.65 26.71
CA PHE A 7 29.85 -16.93 25.47
C PHE A 7 30.90 -17.66 24.64
N SER A 8 32.01 -18.07 25.25
CA SER A 8 33.08 -18.81 24.56
C SER A 8 32.61 -20.14 23.99
N LYS A 9 31.81 -20.89 24.76
CA LYS A 9 31.24 -22.18 24.32
C LYS A 9 30.31 -21.99 23.12
N GLU A 10 29.37 -21.06 23.22
CA GLU A 10 28.39 -20.82 22.16
C GLU A 10 29.05 -20.27 20.89
N TRP A 11 30.07 -19.42 21.02
CA TRP A 11 30.87 -18.96 19.88
C TRP A 11 31.62 -20.10 19.18
N LEU A 12 32.30 -20.97 19.94
CA LEU A 12 33.01 -22.12 19.36
C LEU A 12 32.09 -23.06 18.57
N LYS A 13 30.82 -23.17 19.01
CA LYS A 13 29.78 -23.94 18.32
C LYS A 13 29.30 -23.26 17.04
N LEU A 14 29.09 -21.94 17.09
CA LEU A 14 28.47 -21.19 16.00
C LEU A 14 29.47 -20.65 14.97
N ARG A 15 30.78 -20.60 15.26
CA ARG A 15 31.78 -19.96 14.36
C ARG A 15 31.80 -20.52 12.94
N GLN A 16 31.66 -21.84 12.75
CA GLN A 16 31.67 -22.45 11.42
C GLN A 16 30.39 -22.11 10.65
N LEU A 17 29.25 -22.15 11.34
CA LEU A 17 27.98 -21.70 10.78
C LEU A 17 28.03 -20.21 10.42
N ALA A 18 28.64 -19.38 11.26
CA ALA A 18 28.78 -17.95 11.01
C ALA A 18 29.52 -17.71 9.69
N VAL A 19 30.62 -18.43 9.43
CA VAL A 19 31.33 -18.36 8.14
C VAL A 19 30.43 -18.77 6.98
N VAL A 20 29.72 -19.89 7.08
CA VAL A 20 28.79 -20.35 6.03
C VAL A 20 27.69 -19.32 5.75
N MET A 21 27.10 -18.74 6.79
CA MET A 21 26.04 -17.75 6.66
C MET A 21 26.54 -16.40 6.15
N ILE A 22 27.78 -15.99 6.50
CA ILE A 22 28.42 -14.81 5.91
C ILE A 22 28.63 -15.04 4.41
N VAL A 23 29.14 -16.19 4.00
CA VAL A 23 29.30 -16.53 2.58
C VAL A 23 27.95 -16.50 1.86
N LEU A 24 26.92 -17.11 2.44
CA LEU A 24 25.56 -17.07 1.90
C LEU A 24 25.08 -15.63 1.69
N VAL A 25 25.19 -14.79 2.71
CA VAL A 25 24.77 -13.38 2.65
C VAL A 25 25.57 -12.58 1.62
N VAL A 26 26.89 -12.79 1.52
CA VAL A 26 27.74 -12.12 0.52
C VAL A 26 27.36 -12.55 -0.89
N VAL A 27 27.11 -13.84 -1.12
CA VAL A 27 26.66 -14.36 -2.43
C VAL A 27 25.26 -13.82 -2.77
N SER A 28 24.32 -13.84 -1.82
CA SER A 28 23.00 -13.24 -2.01
C SER A 28 23.08 -11.74 -2.29
N GLY A 29 23.93 -11.00 -1.57
CA GLY A 29 24.18 -9.59 -1.81
C GLY A 29 24.80 -9.34 -3.19
N GLY A 30 25.76 -10.15 -3.62
CA GLY A 30 26.32 -10.08 -4.97
C GLY A 30 25.28 -10.34 -6.06
N TYR A 31 24.41 -11.34 -5.86
CA TYR A 31 23.27 -11.58 -6.76
C TYR A 31 22.32 -10.39 -6.81
N PHE A 32 21.98 -9.79 -5.67
CA PHE A 32 21.17 -8.57 -5.61
C PHE A 32 21.77 -7.45 -6.47
N ILE A 33 23.08 -7.19 -6.35
CA ILE A 33 23.75 -6.16 -7.14
C ILE A 33 23.67 -6.47 -8.64
N ILE A 34 23.95 -7.71 -9.05
CA ILE A 34 23.90 -8.11 -10.46
C ILE A 34 22.48 -7.96 -11.02
N ASP A 35 21.47 -8.41 -10.27
CA ASP A 35 20.06 -8.29 -10.66
C ASP A 35 19.65 -6.82 -10.75
N LEU A 36 20.04 -6.00 -9.78
CA LEU A 36 19.76 -4.57 -9.78
C LEU A 36 20.36 -3.85 -10.99
N VAL A 37 21.64 -4.11 -11.29
CA VAL A 37 22.33 -3.59 -12.48
C VAL A 37 21.58 -4.03 -13.75
N GLY A 38 21.19 -5.30 -13.83
CA GLY A 38 20.43 -5.84 -14.96
C GLY A 38 19.06 -5.17 -15.13
N GLN A 39 18.37 -4.84 -14.05
CA GLN A 39 17.07 -4.14 -14.10
C GLN A 39 17.22 -2.71 -14.63
N PHE A 40 18.23 -1.96 -14.17
CA PHE A 40 18.48 -0.58 -14.64
C PHE A 40 19.02 -0.56 -16.08
N ALA A 41 19.82 -1.54 -16.49
CA ALA A 41 20.33 -1.63 -17.86
C ALA A 41 19.24 -1.90 -18.92
N ASN A 42 18.09 -2.45 -18.52
CA ASN A 42 17.00 -2.84 -19.43
C ASN A 42 15.79 -1.90 -19.38
N ILE A 43 15.90 -0.74 -18.73
CA ILE A 43 14.80 0.20 -18.57
C ILE A 43 15.24 1.63 -18.83
N GLU A 44 14.44 2.35 -19.61
CA GLU A 44 14.71 3.75 -19.94
C GLU A 44 13.41 4.57 -19.87
N PRO A 45 13.41 5.73 -19.18
CA PRO A 45 14.47 6.25 -18.31
C PRO A 45 14.55 5.51 -16.97
N GLU A 46 15.69 5.64 -16.27
CA GLU A 46 15.96 4.98 -14.98
C GLU A 46 14.95 5.32 -13.88
N SER A 47 14.35 6.51 -13.92
CA SER A 47 13.28 6.94 -13.01
C SER A 47 12.03 6.05 -13.07
N MET A 48 11.84 5.25 -14.13
CA MET A 48 10.79 4.24 -14.18
C MET A 48 10.98 3.20 -13.06
N MET A 49 12.21 2.88 -12.67
CA MET A 49 12.49 2.04 -11.51
C MET A 49 12.05 2.71 -10.20
N TRP A 50 12.24 4.02 -10.08
CA TRP A 50 11.80 4.78 -8.92
C TRP A 50 10.27 4.80 -8.82
N TYR A 51 9.58 4.86 -9.96
CA TYR A 51 8.12 4.72 -10.04
C TYR A 51 7.64 3.32 -9.68
N ARG A 52 8.29 2.26 -10.16
CA ARG A 52 8.01 0.88 -9.76
C ARG A 52 8.10 0.71 -8.24
N TYR A 53 9.14 1.27 -7.63
CA TYR A 53 9.33 1.27 -6.19
C TYR A 53 8.25 2.06 -5.45
N SER A 54 8.11 3.35 -5.76
CA SER A 54 7.28 4.31 -5.00
C SER A 54 5.78 4.14 -5.21
N HIS A 55 5.35 3.79 -6.42
CA HIS A 55 3.94 3.80 -6.81
C HIS A 55 3.36 2.42 -7.14
N LEU A 56 4.19 1.47 -7.59
CA LEU A 56 3.72 0.10 -7.87
C LEU A 56 4.02 -0.88 -6.71
N GLY A 57 4.85 -0.48 -5.74
CA GLY A 57 5.24 -1.32 -4.61
C GLY A 57 6.19 -2.46 -5.00
N ASP A 58 6.81 -2.39 -6.17
CA ASP A 58 7.73 -3.38 -6.70
C ASP A 58 9.14 -3.08 -6.22
N LYS A 59 9.59 -3.86 -5.22
CA LYS A 59 10.85 -3.64 -4.50
C LYS A 59 11.89 -4.66 -4.95
N PRO A 60 13.10 -4.24 -5.35
CA PRO A 60 14.10 -5.14 -5.90
C PRO A 60 14.64 -6.15 -4.87
N TYR A 61 14.45 -5.89 -3.57
CA TYR A 61 14.91 -6.73 -2.46
C TYR A 61 13.80 -7.57 -1.80
N TRP A 62 12.65 -7.78 -2.47
CA TRP A 62 11.50 -8.49 -1.86
C TRP A 62 11.85 -9.87 -1.27
N TRP A 63 12.85 -10.56 -1.83
CA TRP A 63 13.29 -11.88 -1.38
C TRP A 63 14.27 -11.86 -0.19
N VAL A 64 14.85 -10.71 0.16
CA VAL A 64 15.86 -10.57 1.24
C VAL A 64 15.30 -11.04 2.59
N MET A 65 14.00 -10.84 2.83
CA MET A 65 13.33 -11.33 4.04
C MET A 65 13.44 -12.85 4.21
N TYR A 66 13.42 -13.64 3.12
CA TYR A 66 13.59 -15.09 3.22
C TYR A 66 15.01 -15.46 3.64
N VAL A 67 16.02 -14.70 3.22
CA VAL A 67 17.40 -14.90 3.68
C VAL A 67 17.53 -14.60 5.17
N PHE A 68 16.88 -13.53 5.67
CA PHE A 68 16.84 -13.25 7.11
C PHE A 68 16.24 -14.39 7.93
N LEU A 69 15.13 -14.97 7.46
CA LEU A 69 14.48 -16.12 8.09
C LEU A 69 15.36 -17.37 8.05
N LEU A 70 16.11 -17.58 6.96
CA LEU A 70 17.03 -18.70 6.81
C LEU A 70 18.22 -18.58 7.76
N VAL A 71 18.82 -17.40 7.89
CA VAL A 71 19.88 -17.11 8.87
C VAL A 71 19.37 -17.37 10.29
N ALA A 72 18.21 -16.82 10.65
CA ALA A 72 17.58 -17.02 11.96
C ALA A 72 17.34 -18.50 12.28
N SER A 73 16.82 -19.24 11.29
CA SER A 73 16.57 -20.67 11.40
C SER A 73 17.86 -21.47 11.58
N GLY A 74 18.86 -21.21 10.73
CA GLY A 74 20.14 -21.92 10.81
C GLY A 74 20.84 -21.68 12.14
N VAL A 75 20.87 -20.44 12.65
CA VAL A 75 21.45 -20.13 13.96
C VAL A 75 20.70 -20.86 15.07
N ALA A 76 19.36 -20.81 15.10
CA ALA A 76 18.57 -21.53 16.12
C ALA A 76 18.82 -23.04 16.11
N LEU A 77 18.79 -23.66 14.92
CA LEU A 77 18.96 -25.10 14.74
C LEU A 77 20.37 -25.55 15.19
N CYS A 78 21.42 -24.92 14.69
CA CYS A 78 22.80 -25.28 15.05
C CYS A 78 23.13 -24.96 16.51
N GLN A 79 22.50 -23.94 17.10
CA GLN A 79 22.71 -23.60 18.50
C GLN A 79 22.13 -24.66 19.45
N PHE A 80 20.92 -25.16 19.16
CA PHE A 80 20.13 -25.96 20.11
C PHE A 80 19.98 -27.44 19.76
N ILE A 81 20.00 -27.86 18.49
CA ILE A 81 19.91 -29.29 18.14
C ILE A 81 20.99 -30.13 18.84
N PRO A 82 22.29 -29.77 18.80
CA PRO A 82 23.32 -30.56 19.47
C PRO A 82 23.14 -30.64 21.00
N GLU A 83 22.60 -29.57 21.60
CA GLU A 83 22.36 -29.50 23.05
C GLU A 83 21.17 -30.36 23.48
N VAL A 84 20.11 -30.40 22.65
CA VAL A 84 18.93 -31.25 22.86
C VAL A 84 19.30 -32.72 22.69
N LEU A 85 19.94 -33.09 21.57
CA LEU A 85 20.37 -34.46 21.30
C LEU A 85 21.34 -34.99 22.36
N GLY A 86 22.28 -34.15 22.78
CA GLY A 86 23.25 -34.47 23.84
C GLY A 86 22.71 -34.39 25.27
N LYS A 87 21.42 -34.07 25.47
CA LYS A 87 20.78 -33.85 26.79
C LYS A 87 21.51 -32.81 27.67
N ARG A 88 22.29 -31.93 27.05
CA ARG A 88 23.16 -30.95 27.72
C ARG A 88 22.38 -29.77 28.30
N ILE A 89 21.16 -29.52 27.81
CA ILE A 89 20.25 -28.51 28.39
C ILE A 89 19.95 -28.83 29.86
N ARG A 90 19.81 -30.11 30.22
CA ARG A 90 19.61 -30.50 31.61
C ARG A 90 20.80 -30.11 32.49
N ILE A 91 22.02 -30.29 31.98
CA ILE A 91 23.29 -29.93 32.66
C ILE A 91 23.41 -28.41 32.81
N LEU A 92 23.11 -27.65 31.75
CA LEU A 92 23.10 -26.18 31.77
C LEU A 92 22.22 -25.62 32.89
N MET A 93 21.10 -26.29 33.17
CA MET A 93 20.16 -25.90 34.22
C MET A 93 20.65 -26.21 35.64
N HIS A 94 21.78 -26.91 35.82
CA HIS A 94 22.43 -27.18 37.12
C HIS A 94 23.62 -26.26 37.41
N LEU A 95 23.98 -25.35 36.50
CA LEU A 95 25.01 -24.35 36.77
C LEU A 95 24.64 -23.50 38.00
N PRO A 96 25.62 -23.03 38.79
CA PRO A 96 25.41 -22.15 39.94
C PRO A 96 25.07 -20.72 39.50
N MET A 97 24.10 -20.58 38.60
CA MET A 97 23.58 -19.35 38.04
C MET A 97 22.06 -19.45 37.92
N SER A 98 21.36 -18.33 38.08
CA SER A 98 19.92 -18.27 37.82
C SER A 98 19.61 -18.70 36.38
N VAL A 99 18.52 -19.44 36.20
CA VAL A 99 18.05 -19.92 34.89
C VAL A 99 17.93 -18.77 33.89
N GLU A 100 17.45 -17.61 34.33
CA GLU A 100 17.27 -16.41 33.53
C GLU A 100 18.60 -15.92 32.93
N ARG A 101 19.69 -15.94 33.70
CA ARG A 101 21.02 -15.54 33.22
C ARG A 101 21.58 -16.54 32.22
N VAL A 102 21.34 -17.84 32.43
CA VAL A 102 21.77 -18.89 31.49
C VAL A 102 21.04 -18.73 30.15
N ILE A 103 19.71 -18.62 30.18
CA ILE A 103 18.89 -18.44 28.97
C ILE A 103 19.29 -17.14 28.27
N GLY A 104 19.36 -16.02 29.01
CA GLY A 104 19.75 -14.72 28.48
C GLY A 104 21.09 -14.75 27.77
N ALA A 105 22.12 -15.38 28.36
CA ALA A 105 23.43 -15.49 27.72
C ALA A 105 23.39 -16.26 26.38
N HIS A 106 22.62 -17.35 26.28
CA HIS A 106 22.48 -18.09 25.01
C HIS A 106 21.73 -17.28 23.96
N LEU A 107 20.65 -16.61 24.36
CA LEU A 107 19.83 -15.78 23.47
C LEU A 107 20.62 -14.58 22.94
N VAL A 108 21.44 -13.94 23.78
CA VAL A 108 22.29 -12.81 23.36
C VAL A 108 23.30 -13.26 22.31
N VAL A 109 23.96 -14.42 22.48
CA VAL A 109 24.94 -14.91 21.49
C VAL A 109 24.29 -15.20 20.14
N GLY A 110 23.23 -16.01 20.12
CA GLY A 110 22.60 -16.38 18.84
C GLY A 110 21.84 -15.22 18.22
N GLY A 111 21.12 -14.43 19.02
CA GLY A 111 20.39 -13.25 18.54
C GLY A 111 21.32 -12.18 17.96
N SER A 112 22.45 -11.88 18.62
CA SER A 112 23.44 -10.93 18.07
C SER A 112 24.09 -11.45 16.79
N LEU A 113 24.34 -12.76 16.67
CA LEU A 113 24.84 -13.36 15.45
C LEU A 113 23.85 -13.23 14.29
N VAL A 114 22.56 -13.51 14.52
CA VAL A 114 21.50 -13.33 13.51
C VAL A 114 21.45 -11.87 13.04
N LEU A 115 21.43 -10.93 13.98
CA LEU A 115 21.38 -9.50 13.65
C LEU A 115 22.63 -9.03 12.91
N ALA A 116 23.83 -9.47 13.32
CA ALA A 116 25.08 -9.08 12.67
C ALA A 116 25.17 -9.58 11.23
N ILE A 117 24.80 -10.84 10.98
CA ILE A 117 24.79 -11.43 9.63
C ILE A 117 23.75 -10.75 8.75
N ASN A 118 22.54 -10.54 9.26
CA ASN A 118 21.50 -9.85 8.49
C ASN A 118 21.87 -8.39 8.22
N ALA A 119 22.48 -7.70 9.19
CA ALA A 119 22.97 -6.33 9.02
C ALA A 119 24.03 -6.22 7.91
N LEU A 120 24.88 -7.23 7.74
CA LEU A 120 25.81 -7.29 6.61
C LEU A 120 25.06 -7.34 5.27
N LEU A 121 24.00 -8.16 5.15
CA LEU A 121 23.17 -8.21 3.94
C LEU A 121 22.50 -6.85 3.68
N VAL A 122 21.93 -6.25 4.73
CA VAL A 122 21.31 -4.92 4.65
C VAL A 122 22.31 -3.89 4.15
N LEU A 123 23.54 -3.88 4.68
CA LEU A 123 24.57 -2.95 4.25
C LEU A 123 24.89 -3.10 2.75
N ILE A 124 25.04 -4.33 2.26
CA ILE A 124 25.30 -4.59 0.83
C ILE A 124 24.13 -4.11 -0.02
N VAL A 125 22.89 -4.44 0.37
CA VAL A 125 21.68 -4.04 -0.35
C VAL A 125 21.53 -2.52 -0.39
N LEU A 126 21.70 -1.83 0.75
CA LEU A 126 21.60 -0.36 0.81
C LEU A 126 22.71 0.32 0.03
N THR A 127 23.92 -0.24 0.01
CA THR A 127 25.02 0.27 -0.82
C THR A 127 24.68 0.16 -2.31
N GLY A 128 24.11 -0.97 -2.73
CA GLY A 128 23.63 -1.14 -4.10
C GLY A 128 22.51 -0.17 -4.47
N LEU A 129 21.52 0.00 -3.58
CA LEU A 129 20.43 0.94 -3.80
C LEU A 129 20.92 2.38 -3.88
N HIS A 130 21.86 2.79 -3.03
CA HIS A 130 22.39 4.15 -3.00
C HIS A 130 23.04 4.59 -4.31
N HIS A 131 23.53 3.65 -5.11
CA HIS A 131 24.11 3.95 -6.41
C HIS A 131 23.05 4.33 -7.47
N TYR A 132 21.84 3.75 -7.40
CA TYR A 132 20.82 3.84 -8.44
C TYR A 132 19.53 4.56 -8.04
N TYR A 133 19.30 4.72 -6.73
CA TYR A 133 18.09 5.30 -6.19
C TYR A 133 18.39 6.55 -5.35
N PRO A 134 17.49 7.55 -5.36
CA PRO A 134 17.61 8.74 -4.53
C PRO A 134 17.56 8.38 -3.05
N VAL A 135 18.12 9.26 -2.22
CA VAL A 135 18.28 9.04 -0.78
C VAL A 135 16.95 8.72 -0.08
N ASP A 136 15.83 9.27 -0.54
CA ASP A 136 14.51 9.01 0.03
C ASP A 136 14.09 7.54 -0.12
N ILE A 137 14.37 6.93 -1.27
CA ILE A 137 14.14 5.49 -1.49
C ILE A 137 15.08 4.69 -0.60
N VAL A 138 16.36 5.04 -0.54
CA VAL A 138 17.37 4.32 0.27
C VAL A 138 16.99 4.34 1.76
N GLN A 139 16.56 5.48 2.29
CA GLN A 139 16.10 5.63 3.67
C GLN A 139 14.84 4.81 3.94
N ALA A 140 13.86 4.86 3.02
CA ALA A 140 12.64 4.06 3.13
C ALA A 140 12.95 2.55 3.12
N SER A 141 13.85 2.11 2.23
CA SER A 141 14.33 0.73 2.18
C SER A 141 15.07 0.32 3.45
N GLY A 142 15.91 1.21 4.00
CA GLY A 142 16.62 0.96 5.26
C GLY A 142 15.68 0.76 6.44
N ARG A 143 14.64 1.60 6.56
CA ARG A 143 13.60 1.45 7.59
C ARG A 143 12.85 0.13 7.45
N GLU A 144 12.47 -0.24 6.23
CA GLU A 144 11.77 -1.49 5.97
C GLU A 144 12.62 -2.72 6.28
N LEU A 145 13.89 -2.74 5.84
CA LEU A 145 14.82 -3.83 6.12
C LEU A 145 15.17 -3.96 7.61
N LEU A 146 15.17 -2.84 8.34
CA LEU A 146 15.30 -2.82 9.80
C LEU A 146 14.10 -3.47 10.47
N LEU A 147 12.88 -3.08 10.08
CA LEU A 147 11.64 -3.71 10.58
C LEU A 147 11.52 -5.18 10.13
N GLY A 148 12.10 -5.53 8.98
CA GLY A 148 12.25 -6.90 8.49
C GLY A 148 13.08 -7.81 9.40
N GLN A 149 13.81 -7.27 10.39
CA GLN A 149 14.45 -8.08 11.42
C GLN A 149 13.46 -8.66 12.44
N LEU A 150 12.28 -8.05 12.63
CA LEU A 150 11.27 -8.52 13.57
C LEU A 150 10.84 -9.98 13.29
N PRO A 151 10.42 -10.36 12.06
CA PRO A 151 10.09 -11.76 11.76
C PRO A 151 11.29 -12.71 11.88
N ALA A 152 12.53 -12.25 11.65
CA ALA A 152 13.73 -13.05 11.85
C ALA A 152 13.99 -13.36 13.34
N ILE A 153 13.82 -12.36 14.21
CA ILE A 153 13.90 -12.55 15.67
C ILE A 153 12.76 -13.46 16.15
N ALA A 154 11.54 -13.28 15.62
CA ALA A 154 10.40 -14.16 15.93
C ALA A 154 10.70 -15.62 15.56
N MET A 155 11.29 -15.85 14.38
CA MET A 155 11.70 -17.17 13.91
C MET A 155 12.75 -17.77 14.84
N TYR A 156 13.79 -17.02 15.19
CA TYR A 156 14.85 -17.46 16.09
C TYR A 156 14.30 -17.86 17.47
N LEU A 157 13.55 -16.97 18.14
CA LEU A 157 12.96 -17.24 19.46
C LEU A 157 11.93 -18.38 19.41
N GLY A 158 11.07 -18.37 18.39
CA GLY A 158 10.04 -19.38 18.17
C GLY A 158 10.65 -20.76 18.02
N LEU A 159 11.66 -20.93 17.16
CA LEU A 159 12.35 -22.21 16.96
C LEU A 159 13.03 -22.70 18.24
N ILE A 160 13.66 -21.83 19.03
CA ILE A 160 14.24 -22.24 20.32
C ILE A 160 13.16 -22.80 21.24
N SER A 161 12.01 -22.11 21.32
CA SER A 161 10.89 -22.57 22.14
C SER A 161 10.39 -23.95 21.71
N VAL A 162 10.40 -24.25 20.42
CA VAL A 162 9.98 -25.55 19.86
C VAL A 162 11.04 -26.63 20.07
N LEU A 163 12.31 -26.34 19.76
CA LEU A 163 13.40 -27.32 19.82
C LEU A 163 13.66 -27.83 21.23
N VAL A 164 13.67 -26.94 22.21
CA VAL A 164 13.98 -27.25 23.62
C VAL A 164 12.83 -27.94 24.34
N GLU A 165 11.59 -27.82 23.85
CA GLU A 165 10.42 -28.42 24.48
C GLU A 165 10.48 -29.95 24.50
N ASN A 166 10.26 -30.53 25.68
CA ASN A 166 10.31 -31.98 25.88
C ASN A 166 8.97 -32.68 25.55
N ASP A 167 7.84 -31.99 25.66
CA ASP A 167 6.50 -32.53 25.38
C ASP A 167 6.09 -32.31 23.92
N TRP A 168 5.73 -33.37 23.19
CA TRP A 168 5.41 -33.29 21.76
C TRP A 168 4.14 -32.47 21.45
N ARG A 169 3.12 -32.50 22.32
CA ARG A 169 1.87 -31.75 22.13
C ARG A 169 2.12 -30.26 22.29
N ARG A 170 2.88 -29.89 23.33
CA ARG A 170 3.29 -28.49 23.56
C ARG A 170 4.26 -28.00 22.50
N LYS A 171 5.12 -28.88 21.96
CA LYS A 171 5.99 -28.57 20.84
C LYS A 171 5.19 -28.21 19.59
N ALA A 172 4.18 -29.01 19.24
CA ALA A 172 3.28 -28.71 18.13
C ALA A 172 2.53 -27.38 18.35
N LEU A 173 2.02 -27.13 19.56
CA LEU A 173 1.36 -25.87 19.89
C LEU A 173 2.30 -24.67 19.75
N LYS A 174 3.51 -24.74 20.34
CA LYS A 174 4.54 -23.68 20.22
C LYS A 174 4.97 -23.45 18.78
N LEU A 175 4.97 -24.48 17.93
CA LEU A 175 5.25 -24.33 16.50
C LEU A 175 4.16 -23.51 15.80
N VAL A 176 2.88 -23.78 16.09
CA VAL A 176 1.76 -22.97 15.56
C VAL A 176 1.85 -21.52 16.04
N VAL A 177 2.16 -21.30 17.32
CA VAL A 177 2.35 -19.94 17.86
C VAL A 177 3.52 -19.24 17.17
N ALA A 178 4.68 -19.89 17.08
CA ALA A 178 5.88 -19.34 16.44
C ALA A 178 5.61 -18.96 14.98
N ALA A 179 4.99 -19.87 14.21
CA ALA A 179 4.61 -19.60 12.82
C ALA A 179 3.62 -18.42 12.72
N SER A 180 2.64 -18.35 13.62
CA SER A 180 1.66 -17.26 13.63
C SER A 180 2.29 -15.91 13.93
N VAL A 181 3.25 -15.83 14.86
CA VAL A 181 3.99 -14.59 15.17
C VAL A 181 4.89 -14.19 14.00
N VAL A 182 5.57 -15.14 13.35
CA VAL A 182 6.39 -14.87 12.15
C VAL A 182 5.52 -14.33 11.02
N ILE A 183 4.36 -14.96 10.74
CA ILE A 183 3.42 -14.50 9.71
C ILE A 183 2.89 -13.10 10.03
N TYR A 184 2.49 -12.86 11.28
CA TYR A 184 1.99 -11.55 11.71
C TYR A 184 3.03 -10.44 11.50
N THR A 185 4.25 -10.65 12.00
CA THR A 185 5.35 -9.68 11.92
C THR A 185 5.87 -9.47 10.50
N ALA A 186 5.87 -10.50 9.65
CA ALA A 186 6.25 -10.39 8.24
C ALA A 186 5.22 -9.61 7.39
N GLN A 187 3.97 -9.52 7.86
CA GLN A 187 2.88 -8.82 7.17
C GLN A 187 2.47 -7.50 7.87
N ALA A 188 3.25 -7.04 8.85
CA ALA A 188 3.03 -5.75 9.49
C ALA A 188 3.24 -4.64 8.45
N ARG A 189 2.23 -3.76 8.30
CA ARG A 189 2.23 -2.66 7.31
C ARG A 189 1.98 -1.29 7.94
N SER A 190 1.66 -1.26 9.24
CA SER A 190 1.38 -0.04 9.98
C SER A 190 2.25 0.04 11.23
N HIS A 191 2.52 1.26 11.69
CA HIS A 191 3.24 1.51 12.93
C HIS A 191 2.63 0.75 14.12
N TRP A 192 1.29 0.69 14.20
CA TRP A 192 0.61 -0.07 15.26
C TRP A 192 0.87 -1.58 15.17
N SER A 193 0.89 -2.15 13.96
CA SER A 193 1.24 -3.55 13.79
C SER A 193 2.71 -3.84 14.15
N ASP A 194 3.62 -2.88 13.91
CA ASP A 194 5.03 -3.02 14.31
C ASP A 194 5.19 -3.03 15.83
N VAL A 195 4.47 -2.14 16.54
CA VAL A 195 4.45 -2.08 18.01
C VAL A 195 3.93 -3.39 18.60
N VAL A 196 2.81 -3.91 18.08
CA VAL A 196 2.28 -5.21 18.50
C VAL A 196 3.27 -6.33 18.20
N GLY A 197 3.95 -6.29 17.05
CA GLY A 197 5.02 -7.20 16.70
C GLY A 197 6.14 -7.23 17.75
N ILE A 198 6.63 -6.06 18.17
CA ILE A 198 7.65 -5.94 19.22
C ILE A 198 7.16 -6.53 20.55
N VAL A 199 5.91 -6.25 20.94
CA VAL A 199 5.31 -6.82 22.15
C VAL A 199 5.24 -8.35 22.08
N LEU A 200 4.86 -8.91 20.91
CA LEU A 200 4.86 -10.37 20.69
C LEU A 200 6.27 -10.97 20.79
N LEU A 201 7.30 -10.29 20.28
CA LEU A 201 8.69 -10.72 20.43
C LEU A 201 9.14 -10.78 21.89
N LEU A 202 8.83 -9.74 22.67
CA LEU A 202 9.11 -9.73 24.11
C LEU A 202 8.35 -10.85 24.82
N TRP A 203 7.11 -11.10 24.42
CA TRP A 203 6.30 -12.18 24.96
C TRP A 203 6.84 -13.57 24.61
N LEU A 204 7.44 -13.78 23.44
CA LEU A 204 8.06 -15.06 23.03
C LEU A 204 9.18 -15.52 23.99
N LEU A 205 9.75 -14.63 24.80
CA LEU A 205 10.70 -15.00 25.86
C LEU A 205 10.06 -15.91 26.93
N PHE A 206 8.75 -15.81 27.19
CA PHE A 206 8.06 -16.69 28.16
C PHE A 206 7.91 -18.14 27.65
N PRO A 207 7.40 -18.42 26.44
CA PRO A 207 7.43 -19.77 25.85
C PRO A 207 8.84 -20.37 25.78
N VAL A 208 9.86 -19.57 25.48
CA VAL A 208 11.26 -20.00 25.52
C VAL A 208 11.63 -20.45 26.93
N LYS A 209 11.41 -19.60 27.95
CA LYS A 209 11.68 -19.93 29.36
C LYS A 209 10.94 -21.20 29.80
N ASP A 210 9.67 -21.36 29.44
CA ASP A 210 8.88 -22.54 29.75
C ASP A 210 9.51 -23.81 29.15
N SER A 211 10.00 -23.75 27.90
CA SER A 211 10.67 -24.88 27.26
C SER A 211 11.95 -25.28 28.00
N PHE A 212 12.78 -24.33 28.43
CA PHE A 212 13.97 -24.64 29.23
C PHE A 212 13.62 -25.30 30.58
N LEU A 213 12.55 -24.85 31.25
CA LEU A 213 12.08 -25.45 32.49
C LEU A 213 11.54 -26.88 32.28
N SER A 214 10.93 -27.15 31.12
CA SER A 214 10.35 -28.45 30.76
C SER A 214 11.34 -29.61 30.84
N VAL A 215 12.63 -29.34 30.59
CA VAL A 215 13.72 -30.33 30.65
C VAL A 215 13.93 -30.87 32.07
N LYS A 216 13.57 -30.08 33.09
CA LYS A 216 13.56 -30.49 34.51
C LYS A 216 12.16 -30.86 35.01
N THR A 217 11.24 -31.17 34.10
CA THR A 217 9.80 -31.39 34.37
C THR A 217 9.12 -30.27 35.15
N ARG A 218 9.73 -29.07 35.19
CA ARG A 218 9.16 -27.84 35.76
C ARG A 218 8.44 -27.05 34.67
N ARG A 219 7.50 -26.20 35.06
CA ARG A 219 6.72 -25.36 34.15
C ARG A 219 6.56 -23.97 34.71
N LEU A 220 6.32 -23.01 33.83
CA LEU A 220 5.76 -21.71 34.24
C LEU A 220 4.29 -21.92 34.60
N THR A 221 3.98 -21.86 35.89
CA THR A 221 2.62 -22.07 36.43
C THR A 221 1.90 -20.77 36.80
N SER A 222 2.48 -19.62 36.49
CA SER A 222 1.81 -18.34 36.77
C SER A 222 0.52 -18.25 35.96
N VAL A 223 -0.58 -17.95 36.65
CA VAL A 223 -1.91 -17.79 36.03
C VAL A 223 -1.85 -16.76 34.90
N GLY A 224 -1.09 -15.67 35.09
CA GLY A 224 -0.86 -14.66 34.07
C GLY A 224 -0.21 -15.19 32.79
N TYR A 225 0.77 -16.11 32.88
CA TYR A 225 1.38 -16.70 31.70
C TYR A 225 0.38 -17.57 30.94
N THR A 226 -0.32 -18.47 31.65
CA THR A 226 -1.32 -19.35 31.03
C THR A 226 -2.43 -18.54 30.35
N LEU A 227 -2.96 -17.51 31.01
CA LEU A 227 -3.97 -16.62 30.44
C LEU A 227 -3.42 -15.89 29.21
N SER A 228 -2.21 -15.31 29.31
CA SER A 228 -1.59 -14.60 28.19
C SER A 228 -1.38 -15.50 26.97
N PHE A 229 -0.99 -16.76 27.20
CA PHE A 229 -0.77 -17.73 26.13
C PHE A 229 -2.08 -18.04 25.40
N VAL A 230 -3.15 -18.29 26.13
CA VAL A 230 -4.48 -18.53 25.52
C VAL A 230 -4.94 -17.28 24.75
N LEU A 231 -4.86 -16.09 25.35
CA LEU A 231 -5.30 -14.84 24.71
C LEU A 231 -4.51 -14.52 23.44
N ILE A 232 -3.18 -14.66 23.46
CA ILE A 232 -2.33 -14.36 22.30
C ILE A 232 -2.58 -15.37 21.18
N VAL A 233 -2.70 -16.66 21.49
CA VAL A 233 -3.00 -17.68 20.47
C VAL A 233 -4.37 -17.45 19.86
N SER A 234 -5.40 -17.22 20.67
CA SER A 234 -6.74 -16.90 20.18
C SER A 234 -6.76 -15.61 19.35
N GLY A 235 -6.05 -14.56 19.78
CA GLY A 235 -5.94 -13.30 19.05
C GLY A 235 -5.23 -13.47 17.70
N LEU A 236 -4.09 -14.18 17.66
CA LEU A 236 -3.35 -14.43 16.43
C LEU A 236 -4.16 -15.28 15.44
N LEU A 237 -4.80 -16.36 15.91
CA LEU A 237 -5.66 -17.18 15.07
C LEU A 237 -6.85 -16.37 14.56
N GLY A 238 -7.50 -15.56 15.41
CA GLY A 238 -8.59 -14.68 15.02
C GLY A 238 -8.19 -13.69 13.92
N VAL A 239 -7.02 -13.04 14.05
CA VAL A 239 -6.49 -12.11 13.03
C VAL A 239 -6.20 -12.84 11.72
N ILE A 240 -5.54 -13.99 11.77
CA ILE A 240 -5.22 -14.78 10.56
C ILE A 240 -6.51 -15.29 9.89
N SER A 241 -7.44 -15.85 10.66
CA SER A 241 -8.73 -16.34 10.17
C SER A 241 -9.57 -15.22 9.55
N PHE A 242 -9.62 -14.04 10.19
CA PHE A 242 -10.33 -12.89 9.63
C PHE A 242 -9.72 -12.45 8.30
N ARG A 243 -8.39 -12.42 8.18
CA ARG A 243 -7.72 -12.10 6.91
C ARG A 243 -8.07 -13.09 5.82
N VAL A 244 -7.92 -14.39 6.09
CA VAL A 244 -8.27 -15.44 5.11
C VAL A 244 -9.75 -15.30 4.71
N TYR A 245 -10.65 -15.15 5.68
CA TYR A 245 -12.06 -14.92 5.41
C TYR A 245 -12.29 -13.70 4.53
N SER A 246 -11.68 -12.54 4.85
CA SER A 246 -11.83 -11.31 4.08
C SER A 246 -11.32 -11.42 2.64
N GLN A 247 -10.38 -12.32 2.36
CA GLN A 247 -9.86 -12.55 1.01
C GLN A 247 -10.80 -13.38 0.13
N TYR A 248 -11.60 -14.27 0.73
CA TYR A 248 -12.48 -15.20 0.01
C TYR A 248 -13.96 -14.93 0.21
N VAL A 249 -14.33 -14.03 1.13
CA VAL A 249 -15.73 -13.65 1.30
C VAL A 249 -16.21 -12.99 0.01
N THR A 250 -17.19 -13.62 -0.62
CA THR A 250 -17.89 -13.02 -1.75
C THR A 250 -18.63 -11.79 -1.22
N SER A 251 -18.38 -10.63 -1.83
CA SER A 251 -19.15 -9.42 -1.51
C SER A 251 -20.66 -9.72 -1.62
N PRO A 252 -21.50 -9.06 -0.79
CA PRO A 252 -22.95 -9.14 -0.93
C PRO A 252 -23.39 -8.71 -2.33
N ALA A 253 -24.65 -8.98 -2.67
CA ALA A 253 -25.17 -8.68 -3.99
C ALA A 253 -25.00 -7.18 -4.30
N LYS A 254 -24.18 -6.84 -5.31
CA LYS A 254 -23.85 -5.45 -5.61
C LYS A 254 -24.78 -4.90 -6.68
N TYR A 255 -25.47 -3.80 -6.38
CA TYR A 255 -26.23 -3.06 -7.37
C TYR A 255 -25.34 -2.07 -8.13
N TYR A 256 -25.53 -2.03 -9.44
CA TYR A 256 -25.00 -1.00 -10.32
C TYR A 256 -26.19 -0.24 -10.87
N LEU A 257 -26.36 0.99 -10.41
CA LEU A 257 -27.45 1.85 -10.83
C LEU A 257 -27.05 2.64 -12.09
N PHE A 258 -28.02 2.81 -12.97
CA PHE A 258 -27.98 3.53 -14.22
C PHE A 258 -29.27 4.33 -14.39
N TYR A 259 -29.28 5.32 -15.28
CA TYR A 259 -30.49 6.03 -15.67
C TYR A 259 -30.80 5.75 -17.14
N SER A 260 -32.02 5.32 -17.43
CA SER A 260 -32.49 5.13 -18.80
C SER A 260 -33.23 6.37 -19.28
N HIS A 261 -32.67 7.05 -20.27
CA HIS A 261 -33.36 8.15 -20.96
C HIS A 261 -34.51 7.68 -21.87
N ILE A 262 -34.59 6.36 -22.17
CA ILE A 262 -35.71 5.79 -22.93
C ILE A 262 -36.91 5.59 -22.00
N LEU A 263 -36.68 5.00 -20.82
CA LEU A 263 -37.73 4.74 -19.85
C LEU A 263 -38.02 5.95 -18.94
N GLN A 264 -37.10 6.91 -18.89
CA GLN A 264 -37.07 8.01 -17.92
C GLN A 264 -37.06 7.52 -16.46
N ASP A 265 -36.44 6.37 -16.22
CA ASP A 265 -36.39 5.69 -14.92
C ASP A 265 -34.99 5.13 -14.63
N TYR A 266 -34.71 4.87 -13.35
CA TYR A 266 -33.50 4.21 -12.90
C TYR A 266 -33.56 2.71 -13.15
N VAL A 267 -32.45 2.17 -13.66
CA VAL A 267 -32.30 0.76 -13.99
C VAL A 267 -31.09 0.21 -13.24
N TYR A 268 -31.21 -0.99 -12.70
CA TYR A 268 -30.14 -1.67 -12.00
C TYR A 268 -29.61 -2.88 -12.76
N GLN A 269 -28.34 -3.19 -12.50
CA GLN A 269 -27.78 -4.52 -12.60
C GLN A 269 -27.36 -4.98 -11.20
N ARG A 270 -27.94 -6.08 -10.71
CA ARG A 270 -27.60 -6.68 -9.41
C ARG A 270 -26.73 -7.90 -9.63
N ASN A 271 -25.49 -7.83 -9.17
CA ASN A 271 -24.52 -8.93 -9.22
C ASN A 271 -24.68 -9.79 -7.98
N ALA A 272 -25.33 -10.94 -8.10
CA ALA A 272 -25.48 -11.92 -7.03
C ALA A 272 -24.31 -12.93 -7.01
N PRO A 273 -24.16 -13.72 -5.92
CA PRO A 273 -23.17 -14.79 -5.84
C PRO A 273 -23.28 -15.79 -7.00
N HIS A 274 -22.18 -16.49 -7.29
CA HIS A 274 -22.08 -17.49 -8.37
C HIS A 274 -22.33 -16.94 -9.77
N HIS A 275 -21.89 -15.71 -10.05
CA HIS A 275 -21.99 -15.05 -11.36
C HIS A 275 -23.43 -14.91 -11.89
N LYS A 276 -24.41 -14.80 -10.99
CA LYS A 276 -25.81 -14.53 -11.35
C LYS A 276 -26.04 -13.03 -11.45
N PHE A 277 -26.67 -12.58 -12.54
CA PHE A 277 -26.97 -11.19 -12.80
C PHE A 277 -28.48 -11.00 -12.95
N TYR A 278 -29.02 -10.01 -12.26
CA TYR A 278 -30.42 -9.61 -12.38
C TYR A 278 -30.47 -8.17 -12.89
N TYR A 279 -31.43 -7.88 -13.75
CA TYR A 279 -31.60 -6.56 -14.34
C TYR A 279 -33.04 -6.11 -14.16
N GLY A 280 -33.27 -4.81 -14.02
CA GLY A 280 -34.63 -4.31 -13.86
C GLY A 280 -34.70 -2.86 -13.42
N THR A 281 -35.92 -2.40 -13.25
CA THR A 281 -36.29 -1.19 -12.52
C THR A 281 -36.84 -1.60 -11.15
N ALA A 282 -37.24 -0.64 -10.32
CA ALA A 282 -37.93 -0.95 -9.06
C ALA A 282 -39.24 -1.75 -9.26
N THR A 283 -39.84 -1.73 -10.46
CA THR A 283 -41.18 -2.31 -10.72
C THR A 283 -41.18 -3.46 -11.72
N LYS A 284 -40.14 -3.60 -12.54
CA LYS A 284 -40.09 -4.60 -13.63
C LYS A 284 -38.70 -5.22 -13.76
N GLU A 285 -38.65 -6.55 -13.83
CA GLU A 285 -37.44 -7.30 -14.17
C GLU A 285 -37.22 -7.35 -15.69
N PHE A 286 -35.95 -7.38 -16.09
CA PHE A 286 -35.50 -7.44 -17.47
C PHE A 286 -34.65 -8.68 -17.71
N ASP A 287 -34.71 -9.20 -18.93
CA ASP A 287 -33.61 -10.01 -19.44
C ASP A 287 -32.41 -9.12 -19.81
N LYS A 288 -31.28 -9.74 -20.15
CA LYS A 288 -30.06 -9.02 -20.49
C LYS A 288 -30.21 -8.16 -21.76
N LEU A 289 -30.93 -8.65 -22.77
CA LEU A 289 -31.09 -7.95 -24.05
C LEU A 289 -31.97 -6.70 -23.88
N GLU A 290 -33.04 -6.82 -23.09
CA GLU A 290 -33.92 -5.72 -22.73
C GLU A 290 -33.14 -4.66 -21.92
N PHE A 291 -32.37 -5.08 -20.91
CA PHE A 291 -31.50 -4.18 -20.14
C PHE A 291 -30.51 -3.40 -21.02
N GLU A 292 -29.84 -4.08 -21.96
CA GLU A 292 -28.91 -3.42 -22.88
C GLU A 292 -29.63 -2.45 -23.84
N SER A 293 -30.85 -2.78 -24.24
CA SER A 293 -31.65 -1.97 -25.17
C SER A 293 -32.11 -0.65 -24.56
N VAL A 294 -32.39 -0.62 -23.25
CA VAL A 294 -32.88 0.58 -22.53
C VAL A 294 -31.74 1.51 -22.08
N LEU A 295 -30.48 1.10 -22.25
CA LEU A 295 -29.29 1.89 -21.89
C LEU A 295 -28.38 2.16 -23.10
N PRO A 296 -28.88 2.83 -24.16
CA PRO A 296 -28.18 2.89 -25.44
C PRO A 296 -26.88 3.72 -25.38
N PHE A 297 -26.72 4.66 -24.43
CA PHE A 297 -25.47 5.39 -24.22
C PHE A 297 -24.39 4.55 -23.52
N VAL A 298 -24.78 3.64 -22.62
CA VAL A 298 -23.87 2.71 -21.94
C VAL A 298 -23.38 1.66 -22.93
N PHE A 299 -24.32 1.05 -23.65
CA PHE A 299 -24.11 -0.03 -24.62
C PHE A 299 -24.00 0.44 -26.07
N TRP A 300 -23.59 1.69 -26.31
CA TRP A 300 -23.52 2.27 -27.67
C TRP A 300 -22.69 1.45 -28.65
N LYS A 301 -21.68 0.70 -28.17
CA LYS A 301 -20.88 -0.21 -29.01
C LYS A 301 -21.73 -1.33 -29.61
N ASN A 302 -22.68 -1.88 -28.86
CA ASN A 302 -23.59 -2.90 -29.35
C ASN A 302 -24.52 -2.29 -30.41
N PHE A 303 -25.03 -1.08 -30.17
CA PHE A 303 -25.84 -0.34 -31.15
C PHE A 303 -25.06 -0.01 -32.44
N ASP A 304 -23.78 0.38 -32.33
CA ASP A 304 -22.89 0.65 -33.46
C ASP A 304 -22.69 -0.60 -34.33
N ILE A 305 -22.34 -1.74 -33.71
CA ILE A 305 -22.15 -3.02 -34.40
C ILE A 305 -23.44 -3.50 -35.07
N GLN A 306 -24.58 -3.27 -34.42
CA GLN A 306 -25.90 -3.63 -34.94
C GLN A 306 -26.42 -2.66 -36.01
N GLY A 307 -25.69 -1.60 -36.37
CA GLY A 307 -26.13 -0.59 -37.34
C GLY A 307 -27.30 0.27 -36.85
N LYS A 308 -27.50 0.38 -35.53
CA LYS A 308 -28.60 1.11 -34.89
C LYS A 308 -28.25 2.54 -34.47
N LEU A 309 -27.05 3.03 -34.83
CA LEU A 309 -26.68 4.43 -34.66
C LEU A 309 -26.95 5.24 -35.95
N PRO A 310 -27.37 6.50 -35.86
CA PRO A 310 -27.62 7.26 -34.64
C PRO A 310 -28.92 6.85 -33.94
N ILE A 311 -28.97 7.04 -32.62
CA ILE A 311 -30.18 6.81 -31.79
C ILE A 311 -30.90 8.15 -31.55
N GLU A 312 -32.22 8.12 -31.49
CA GLU A 312 -33.02 9.27 -31.07
C GLU A 312 -33.49 9.10 -29.62
N VAL A 313 -33.17 10.09 -28.78
CA VAL A 313 -33.51 10.10 -27.36
C VAL A 313 -33.91 11.52 -26.98
N GLU A 314 -35.04 11.69 -26.30
CA GLU A 314 -35.57 13.02 -25.90
C GLU A 314 -35.62 14.04 -27.07
N GLY A 315 -36.01 13.57 -28.27
CA GLY A 315 -36.14 14.39 -29.48
C GLY A 315 -34.82 14.84 -30.10
N LYS A 316 -33.68 14.27 -29.70
CA LYS A 316 -32.34 14.58 -30.25
C LYS A 316 -31.67 13.33 -30.77
N SER A 317 -31.00 13.46 -31.92
CA SER A 317 -30.24 12.39 -32.55
C SER A 317 -28.79 12.37 -32.06
N TYR A 318 -28.32 11.20 -31.62
CA TYR A 318 -26.97 10.99 -31.11
C TYR A 318 -26.22 9.95 -31.94
N ASN A 319 -25.20 10.41 -32.65
CA ASN A 319 -24.29 9.53 -33.37
C ASN A 319 -23.12 9.05 -32.49
N LYS A 320 -22.35 8.10 -33.02
CA LYS A 320 -21.15 7.53 -32.39
C LYS A 320 -20.18 8.58 -31.84
N ASN A 321 -19.93 9.65 -32.60
CA ASN A 321 -18.98 10.69 -32.22
C ASN A 321 -19.49 11.52 -31.04
N THR A 322 -20.78 11.89 -31.05
CA THR A 322 -21.42 12.63 -29.95
C THR A 322 -21.39 11.82 -28.65
N ILE A 323 -21.79 10.54 -28.71
CA ILE A 323 -21.77 9.66 -27.54
C ILE A 323 -20.33 9.53 -27.01
N ARG A 324 -19.37 9.18 -27.88
CA ARG A 324 -17.96 9.00 -27.47
C ARG A 324 -17.36 10.26 -26.85
N ARG A 325 -17.68 11.45 -27.37
CA ARG A 325 -17.24 12.76 -26.88
C ARG A 325 -18.00 13.26 -25.65
N SER A 326 -18.98 12.53 -25.15
CA SER A 326 -19.73 12.86 -23.92
C SER A 326 -19.35 12.00 -22.72
N ARG A 327 -18.73 10.83 -22.97
CA ARG A 327 -18.38 9.85 -21.95
C ARG A 327 -17.24 10.30 -21.03
N MET A 328 -17.54 10.28 -19.74
CA MET A 328 -16.56 10.47 -18.67
C MET A 328 -16.88 9.51 -17.53
N SER A 329 -15.85 9.03 -16.84
CA SER A 329 -15.99 8.26 -15.61
C SER A 329 -14.95 8.76 -14.62
N LEU A 330 -15.40 9.22 -13.45
CA LEU A 330 -14.55 9.50 -12.30
C LEU A 330 -14.91 8.52 -11.19
N GLN A 331 -13.92 7.93 -10.53
CA GLN A 331 -14.14 6.92 -9.49
C GLN A 331 -13.34 7.27 -8.24
N TYR A 332 -13.93 6.94 -7.10
CA TYR A 332 -13.34 7.04 -5.78
C TYR A 332 -13.57 5.74 -5.02
N SER A 333 -12.59 5.34 -4.21
CA SER A 333 -12.74 4.26 -3.24
C SER A 333 -12.04 4.64 -1.93
N PRO A 334 -12.56 4.20 -0.76
CA PRO A 334 -12.02 4.60 0.54
C PRO A 334 -10.54 4.28 0.75
N GLU A 335 -10.01 3.24 0.10
CA GLU A 335 -8.60 2.85 0.26
C GLU A 335 -7.65 3.95 -0.21
N ARG A 336 -8.10 4.84 -1.11
CA ARG A 336 -7.32 5.97 -1.64
C ARG A 336 -7.02 7.07 -0.62
N LEU A 337 -7.70 7.07 0.52
CA LEU A 337 -7.36 7.97 1.64
C LEU A 337 -6.07 7.55 2.34
N THR A 338 -5.62 6.31 2.13
CA THR A 338 -4.35 5.86 2.69
C THR A 338 -3.21 6.49 1.91
N PRO A 339 -2.33 7.29 2.54
CA PRO A 339 -1.23 7.93 1.85
C PRO A 339 -0.25 6.89 1.27
N SER A 340 0.48 7.29 0.24
CA SER A 340 1.63 6.53 -0.24
C SER A 340 2.66 6.37 0.88
N ASN A 341 3.40 5.27 0.88
CA ASN A 341 4.50 5.05 1.83
C ASN A 341 5.75 5.86 1.49
N LEU A 342 5.82 6.45 0.28
CA LEU A 342 6.92 7.27 -0.17
C LEU A 342 6.43 8.39 -1.10
N ASP A 343 6.77 9.62 -0.73
CA ASP A 343 6.40 10.85 -1.46
C ASP A 343 7.48 11.21 -2.50
N LEU A 344 7.60 10.40 -3.56
CA LEU A 344 8.52 10.65 -4.66
C LEU A 344 7.80 10.55 -6.00
N TYR A 345 7.51 11.68 -6.63
CA TYR A 345 6.60 11.79 -7.78
C TYR A 345 7.36 12.05 -9.08
N PRO A 346 7.06 11.32 -10.18
CA PRO A 346 7.64 11.60 -11.49
C PRO A 346 7.32 13.03 -11.97
N LEU A 347 8.33 13.85 -12.25
CA LEU A 347 8.17 15.23 -12.69
C LEU A 347 8.02 15.29 -14.22
N PHE A 348 6.82 15.02 -14.73
CA PHE A 348 6.50 15.05 -16.16
C PHE A 348 6.88 16.38 -16.81
N ASN A 349 7.29 16.30 -18.08
CA ASN A 349 7.65 17.46 -18.89
C ASN A 349 7.15 17.24 -20.32
N PRO A 350 5.84 17.37 -20.59
CA PRO A 350 5.32 17.33 -21.94
C PRO A 350 5.99 18.41 -22.78
N ILE A 351 6.39 18.04 -24.00
CA ILE A 351 6.97 18.96 -24.97
C ILE A 351 5.92 19.23 -26.04
N SER A 352 5.63 20.51 -26.31
CA SER A 352 4.53 20.95 -27.16
C SER A 352 4.63 20.44 -28.62
N ASP A 353 5.83 20.14 -29.11
CA ASP A 353 6.09 19.59 -30.45
C ASP A 353 6.14 18.06 -30.51
N LYS A 354 5.89 17.35 -29.40
CA LYS A 354 5.86 15.88 -29.32
C LYS A 354 4.46 15.35 -29.03
N GLY A 355 4.02 14.37 -29.83
CA GLY A 355 2.71 13.73 -29.67
C GLY A 355 2.59 12.75 -28.50
N SER A 356 3.71 12.33 -27.90
CA SER A 356 3.73 11.40 -26.75
C SER A 356 4.41 12.03 -25.54
N ILE A 357 3.82 11.82 -24.36
CA ILE A 357 4.44 12.18 -23.08
C ILE A 357 5.43 11.08 -22.73
N ARG A 358 6.72 11.40 -22.72
CA ARG A 358 7.76 10.50 -22.25
C ARG A 358 7.69 10.37 -20.73
N PHE A 359 8.12 9.21 -20.21
CA PHE A 359 8.36 9.10 -18.78
C PHE A 359 9.50 10.05 -18.40
N PRO A 360 9.42 10.78 -17.27
CA PRO A 360 10.35 11.88 -17.00
C PRO A 360 11.66 11.41 -16.41
N GLU A 361 12.77 12.03 -16.78
CA GLU A 361 14.09 11.80 -16.17
C GLU A 361 14.28 12.47 -14.81
N ASN A 362 13.25 13.14 -14.29
CA ASN A 362 13.31 13.77 -12.98
C ASN A 362 12.11 13.32 -12.14
N ALA A 363 12.31 13.22 -10.83
CA ALA A 363 11.25 13.05 -9.86
C ALA A 363 11.40 14.10 -8.77
N PHE A 364 10.29 14.54 -8.17
CA PHE A 364 10.30 15.49 -7.08
C PHE A 364 9.72 14.88 -5.80
N ALA A 365 10.27 15.29 -4.67
CA ALA A 365 9.81 14.91 -3.34
C ALA A 365 9.61 16.18 -2.49
N PRO A 366 8.45 16.37 -1.85
CA PRO A 366 8.33 17.36 -0.79
C PRO A 366 9.16 16.92 0.42
N ASN A 367 9.92 17.85 0.98
CA ASN A 367 10.70 17.67 2.20
C ASN A 367 10.24 18.64 3.29
N ARG A 368 10.85 18.54 4.48
CA ARG A 368 10.45 19.33 5.65
C ARG A 368 10.41 20.84 5.39
N ASP A 369 11.38 21.35 4.63
CA ASP A 369 11.63 22.79 4.47
C ASP A 369 11.69 23.23 2.99
N GLY A 370 11.29 22.36 2.05
CA GLY A 370 11.41 22.65 0.61
C GLY A 370 11.09 21.45 -0.28
N PHE A 371 11.00 21.69 -1.59
CA PHE A 371 10.96 20.63 -2.60
C PHE A 371 12.39 20.19 -2.99
N GLN A 372 12.56 18.90 -3.26
CA GLN A 372 13.79 18.34 -3.82
C GLN A 372 13.47 17.64 -5.14
N ILE A 373 14.25 17.92 -6.17
CA ILE A 373 14.14 17.28 -7.49
C ILE A 373 15.37 16.44 -7.71
N TYR A 374 15.20 15.16 -8.01
CA TYR A 374 16.27 14.21 -8.30
C TYR A 374 16.34 13.92 -9.79
N ALA A 375 17.56 13.86 -10.33
CA ALA A 375 17.83 13.47 -11.70
C ALA A 375 18.08 11.97 -11.79
N ALA A 376 17.35 11.29 -12.66
CA ALA A 376 17.38 9.84 -12.86
C ALA A 376 18.80 9.33 -13.10
N GLU A 377 19.47 9.92 -14.10
CA GLU A 377 20.81 9.55 -14.59
C GLU A 377 21.90 9.45 -13.50
N THR A 378 21.78 10.25 -12.44
CA THR A 378 22.80 10.27 -11.37
C THR A 378 22.27 9.78 -10.03
N ALA A 379 20.95 9.59 -9.91
CA ALA A 379 20.24 9.41 -8.64
C ALA A 379 20.54 10.51 -7.60
N GLN A 380 21.03 11.68 -8.03
CA GLN A 380 21.38 12.81 -7.16
C GLN A 380 20.39 13.96 -7.28
N LEU A 381 20.47 14.88 -6.31
CA LEU A 381 19.71 16.12 -6.31
C LEU A 381 20.09 17.00 -7.51
N ASN A 382 19.10 17.33 -8.34
CA ASN A 382 19.18 18.38 -9.33
C ASN A 382 19.02 19.74 -8.63
N LYS A 383 20.15 20.35 -8.25
CA LYS A 383 20.18 21.62 -7.50
C LYS A 383 19.45 22.74 -8.23
N GLN A 384 19.71 22.92 -9.52
CA GLN A 384 19.14 24.00 -10.31
C GLN A 384 17.61 23.91 -10.39
N LEU A 385 17.05 22.74 -10.73
CA LEU A 385 15.59 22.59 -10.78
C LEU A 385 14.97 22.72 -9.38
N SER A 386 15.63 22.20 -8.35
CA SER A 386 15.16 22.30 -6.96
C SER A 386 15.11 23.76 -6.50
N GLU A 387 16.17 24.54 -6.77
CA GLU A 387 16.23 25.98 -6.47
C GLU A 387 15.14 26.75 -7.22
N ASN A 388 14.96 26.49 -8.52
CA ASN A 388 13.90 27.11 -9.32
C ASN A 388 12.50 26.83 -8.74
N LEU A 389 12.20 25.59 -8.36
CA LEU A 389 10.91 25.23 -7.79
C LEU A 389 10.70 25.88 -6.41
N ASN A 390 11.74 25.91 -5.56
CA ASN A 390 11.64 26.54 -4.25
C ASN A 390 11.52 28.06 -4.35
N GLN A 391 12.14 28.70 -5.34
CA GLN A 391 11.93 30.12 -5.61
C GLN A 391 10.47 30.39 -5.99
N LEU A 392 9.89 29.60 -6.89
CA LEU A 392 8.46 29.70 -7.23
C LEU A 392 7.56 29.48 -6.01
N ALA A 393 7.93 28.56 -5.12
CA ALA A 393 7.21 28.28 -3.88
C ALA A 393 7.21 29.51 -2.94
N VAL A 394 8.37 30.17 -2.79
CA VAL A 394 8.49 31.42 -2.00
C VAL A 394 7.69 32.55 -2.63
N GLU A 395 7.77 32.72 -3.95
CA GLU A 395 7.02 33.75 -4.69
C GLU A 395 5.49 33.60 -4.53
N HIS A 396 5.00 32.37 -4.43
CA HIS A 396 3.57 32.07 -4.23
C HIS A 396 3.18 31.87 -2.75
N GLY A 397 4.11 32.02 -1.81
CA GLY A 397 3.84 31.95 -0.38
C GLY A 397 3.58 30.54 0.19
N VAL A 398 4.01 29.48 -0.50
CA VAL A 398 3.81 28.07 -0.06
C VAL A 398 4.42 27.82 1.32
N GLN A 399 3.66 27.22 2.23
CA GLN A 399 4.14 26.86 3.57
C GLN A 399 4.47 25.36 3.69
N PHE A 400 5.67 25.06 4.17
CA PHE A 400 6.10 23.69 4.46
C PHE A 400 5.79 23.30 5.94
N PRO A 401 5.74 22.01 6.29
CA PRO A 401 5.82 20.83 5.41
C PRO A 401 4.54 20.66 4.57
N ILE A 402 4.71 20.19 3.33
CA ILE A 402 3.59 19.83 2.46
C ILE A 402 2.78 18.70 3.10
N GLN A 403 1.46 18.86 3.14
CA GLN A 403 0.55 17.88 3.74
C GLN A 403 0.12 16.79 2.75
N ALA A 404 -0.05 17.13 1.48
CA ALA A 404 -0.48 16.18 0.46
C ALA A 404 -0.07 16.60 -0.95
N VAL A 405 0.15 15.62 -1.83
CA VAL A 405 0.39 15.80 -3.25
C VAL A 405 -0.50 14.85 -4.04
N TRP A 406 -1.27 15.39 -4.98
CA TRP A 406 -2.20 14.63 -5.82
C TRP A 406 -1.92 14.85 -7.30
N GLY A 407 -1.66 13.77 -8.04
CA GLY A 407 -1.40 13.84 -9.47
C GLY A 407 -1.38 12.46 -10.10
N LYS A 408 -1.38 12.40 -11.43
CA LYS A 408 -1.29 11.14 -12.16
C LYS A 408 0.17 10.83 -12.52
N THR A 409 0.68 9.72 -12.01
CA THR A 409 2.11 9.38 -12.03
C THR A 409 2.53 8.49 -13.21
N THR A 410 1.63 8.25 -14.16
CA THR A 410 1.85 7.43 -15.36
C THR A 410 1.91 8.29 -16.62
N ASN A 411 2.77 7.91 -17.57
CA ASN A 411 2.89 8.52 -18.89
C ASN A 411 1.76 8.13 -19.87
N MET A 412 0.89 7.19 -19.50
CA MET A 412 -0.26 6.75 -20.31
C MET A 412 -1.44 7.74 -20.19
N LYS A 413 -1.15 9.02 -20.37
CA LYS A 413 -2.11 10.11 -20.27
C LYS A 413 -2.09 10.97 -21.54
N PRO A 414 -3.25 11.51 -21.96
CA PRO A 414 -3.34 12.29 -23.20
C PRO A 414 -2.71 13.69 -23.08
N PHE A 415 -2.55 14.20 -21.87
CA PHE A 415 -1.88 15.45 -21.51
C PHE A 415 -1.57 15.39 -20.00
N ASP A 416 -0.77 16.32 -19.50
CA ASP A 416 -0.39 16.42 -18.09
C ASP A 416 -1.00 17.67 -17.43
N TRP A 417 -1.78 17.45 -16.36
CA TRP A 417 -2.26 18.53 -15.50
C TRP A 417 -1.30 18.87 -14.36
N GLY A 418 -0.21 18.11 -14.21
CA GLY A 418 0.73 18.26 -13.12
C GLY A 418 0.17 17.73 -11.81
N TYR A 419 0.59 18.36 -10.72
CA TYR A 419 0.35 17.93 -9.35
C TYR A 419 -0.31 19.04 -8.55
N PHE A 420 -1.35 18.70 -7.80
CA PHE A 420 -1.93 19.59 -6.80
C PHE A 420 -1.24 19.33 -5.47
N VAL A 421 -0.68 20.38 -4.89
CA VAL A 421 0.10 20.35 -3.65
C VAL A 421 -0.67 21.12 -2.59
N LYS A 422 -0.97 20.46 -1.47
CA LYS A 422 -1.58 21.06 -0.29
C LYS A 422 -0.50 21.36 0.74
N ASP A 423 -0.37 22.61 1.11
CA ASP A 423 0.66 23.10 2.01
C ASP A 423 0.30 22.90 3.50
N SER A 424 1.14 23.40 4.43
CA SER A 424 0.90 23.23 5.87
C SER A 424 -0.27 24.06 6.43
N THR A 425 -0.73 25.08 5.72
CA THR A 425 -1.90 25.90 6.10
C THR A 425 -3.21 25.39 5.50
N GLY A 426 -3.11 24.47 4.54
CA GLY A 426 -4.24 23.90 3.81
C GLY A 426 -4.52 24.61 2.48
N GLU A 427 -3.68 25.55 2.07
CA GLU A 427 -3.75 26.16 0.75
C GLU A 427 -3.32 25.18 -0.34
N LEU A 428 -3.90 25.35 -1.53
CA LEU A 428 -3.73 24.43 -2.66
C LEU A 428 -3.00 25.13 -3.81
N PHE A 429 -2.00 24.45 -4.38
CA PHE A 429 -1.21 24.96 -5.49
C PHE A 429 -1.16 23.92 -6.61
N ASN A 430 -1.23 24.34 -7.87
CA ASN A 430 -0.99 23.48 -9.02
C ASN A 430 0.45 23.64 -9.52
N LEU A 431 1.25 22.59 -9.33
CA LEU A 431 2.62 22.46 -9.81
C LEU A 431 2.64 21.76 -11.17
N ARG A 432 3.14 22.44 -12.20
CA ARG A 432 3.26 21.90 -13.55
C ARG A 432 4.65 22.13 -14.12
N ARG A 433 5.05 21.23 -15.02
CA ARG A 433 6.23 21.42 -15.86
C ARG A 433 5.88 21.07 -17.30
N ALA A 434 6.23 21.95 -18.23
CA ALA A 434 6.07 21.74 -19.67
C ALA A 434 7.12 22.56 -20.41
N ASP A 435 7.59 22.06 -21.54
CA ASP A 435 8.62 22.74 -22.36
C ASP A 435 9.83 23.21 -21.53
N ASN A 436 10.25 22.38 -20.57
CA ASN A 436 11.32 22.63 -19.59
C ASN A 436 11.09 23.79 -18.61
N GLN A 437 9.89 24.37 -18.58
CA GLN A 437 9.54 25.44 -17.65
C GLN A 437 8.67 24.90 -16.51
N LEU A 438 9.06 25.24 -15.29
CA LEU A 438 8.26 25.01 -14.09
C LEU A 438 7.26 26.15 -13.95
N SER A 439 6.06 25.82 -13.48
CA SER A 439 5.04 26.78 -13.11
C SER A 439 4.33 26.30 -11.85
N LEU A 440 4.00 27.26 -11.00
CA LEU A 440 3.22 27.05 -9.79
C LEU A 440 2.08 28.05 -9.84
N THR A 441 0.86 27.62 -9.49
CA THR A 441 -0.32 28.50 -9.52
C THR A 441 -1.16 28.25 -8.29
N SER A 442 -1.50 29.31 -7.55
CA SER A 442 -2.42 29.21 -6.42
C SER A 442 -3.82 28.83 -6.90
N VAL A 443 -4.47 27.95 -6.15
CA VAL A 443 -5.84 27.49 -6.39
C VAL A 443 -6.70 27.99 -5.23
N ALA A 444 -7.77 28.72 -5.55
CA ALA A 444 -8.68 29.26 -4.54
C ALA A 444 -9.18 28.15 -3.59
N SER A 445 -9.24 28.44 -2.29
CA SER A 445 -9.76 27.49 -1.30
C SER A 445 -11.28 27.36 -1.39
N ILE A 446 -11.82 26.27 -0.85
CA ILE A 446 -13.26 26.09 -0.71
C ILE A 446 -13.67 26.74 0.61
N SER A 447 -14.58 27.72 0.57
CA SER A 447 -14.97 28.48 1.76
C SER A 447 -15.54 27.57 2.85
N GLY A 448 -14.91 27.58 4.03
CA GLY A 448 -15.35 26.81 5.20
C GLY A 448 -15.09 25.31 5.12
N GLU A 449 -14.35 24.83 4.12
CA GLU A 449 -14.12 23.41 3.87
C GLU A 449 -12.64 23.10 3.70
N GLU A 450 -12.21 21.97 4.23
CA GLU A 450 -10.84 21.49 4.08
C GLU A 450 -10.80 20.29 3.15
N ILE A 451 -9.92 20.31 2.14
CA ILE A 451 -9.71 19.19 1.23
C ILE A 451 -8.97 18.07 1.96
N ASP A 452 -9.56 16.88 1.96
CA ASP A 452 -8.96 15.65 2.50
C ASP A 452 -8.33 14.80 1.39
N TYR A 453 -8.95 14.80 0.20
CA TYR A 453 -8.50 14.04 -0.95
C TYR A 453 -8.78 14.75 -2.26
N LEU A 454 -7.86 14.68 -3.22
CA LEU A 454 -8.06 15.17 -4.59
C LEU A 454 -7.63 14.10 -5.59
N GLN A 455 -8.45 13.92 -6.63
CA GLN A 455 -8.12 13.07 -7.77
C GLN A 455 -7.98 13.89 -9.03
N VAL A 456 -6.77 13.92 -9.59
CA VAL A 456 -6.53 14.50 -10.92
C VAL A 456 -7.10 13.59 -12.01
N SER A 457 -7.76 14.20 -12.99
CA SER A 457 -8.37 13.55 -14.14
C SER A 457 -7.94 14.21 -15.45
N GLU A 458 -7.10 13.50 -16.19
CA GLU A 458 -6.63 13.95 -17.52
C GLU A 458 -7.46 13.30 -18.61
N ASN A 459 -8.78 13.54 -18.57
CA ASN A 459 -9.68 13.11 -19.63
C ASN A 459 -9.57 14.07 -20.83
N ARG A 460 -9.54 13.52 -22.06
CA ARG A 460 -9.54 14.26 -23.34
C ARG A 460 -10.60 15.36 -23.47
N HIS A 461 -11.66 15.32 -22.67
CA HIS A 461 -12.69 16.35 -22.63
C HIS A 461 -12.23 17.70 -22.07
N LYS A 462 -11.17 17.72 -21.24
CA LYS A 462 -10.60 18.93 -20.62
C LYS A 462 -11.63 19.86 -19.96
N LYS A 463 -12.68 19.31 -19.34
CA LYS A 463 -13.67 20.08 -18.57
C LYS A 463 -13.25 20.33 -17.13
N PHE A 464 -12.44 19.43 -16.58
CA PHE A 464 -12.04 19.44 -15.18
C PHE A 464 -10.57 19.11 -15.05
N TYR A 465 -9.96 19.63 -13.99
CA TYR A 465 -8.72 19.13 -13.45
C TYR A 465 -8.94 17.82 -12.70
N GLY A 466 -10.11 17.63 -12.08
CA GLY A 466 -10.36 16.50 -11.18
C GLY A 466 -11.61 16.66 -10.32
N TYR A 467 -11.61 15.93 -9.20
CA TYR A 467 -12.56 16.11 -8.10
C TYR A 467 -11.83 16.16 -6.76
N ALA A 468 -12.45 16.78 -5.76
CA ALA A 468 -11.99 16.81 -4.38
C ALA A 468 -13.07 16.26 -3.45
N ILE A 469 -12.63 15.69 -2.34
CA ILE A 469 -13.45 15.28 -1.21
C ILE A 469 -12.95 16.03 0.02
N THR A 470 -13.88 16.64 0.74
CA THR A 470 -13.59 17.44 1.93
C THR A 470 -13.64 16.61 3.20
N LYS A 471 -13.10 17.15 4.30
CA LYS A 471 -13.21 16.53 5.62
C LYS A 471 -14.66 16.42 6.13
N SER A 472 -15.57 17.21 5.57
CA SER A 472 -17.01 17.20 5.83
C SER A 472 -17.80 16.29 4.89
N ASP A 473 -17.12 15.39 4.17
CA ASP A 473 -17.72 14.44 3.23
C ASP A 473 -18.46 15.07 2.03
N ASN A 474 -18.17 16.33 1.72
CA ASN A 474 -18.68 16.96 0.50
C ASN A 474 -17.78 16.66 -0.71
N ILE A 475 -18.39 16.42 -1.87
CA ILE A 475 -17.73 16.16 -3.15
C ILE A 475 -17.78 17.41 -4.02
N TYR A 476 -16.63 17.82 -4.56
CA TYR A 476 -16.50 18.96 -5.46
C TYR A 476 -15.81 18.55 -6.76
N LEU A 477 -16.25 19.08 -7.90
CA LEU A 477 -15.49 19.05 -9.15
C LEU A 477 -14.60 20.30 -9.22
N LEU A 478 -13.40 20.15 -9.80
CA LEU A 478 -12.48 21.26 -10.03
C LEU A 478 -12.47 21.61 -11.53
N GLY A 479 -13.16 22.70 -11.90
CA GLY A 479 -13.36 23.15 -13.27
C GLY A 479 -12.09 23.66 -13.96
N TYR A 480 -11.95 23.37 -15.25
CA TYR A 480 -10.94 23.94 -16.13
C TYR A 480 -11.56 25.05 -17.01
N PRO A 481 -10.87 26.18 -17.28
CA PRO A 481 -9.47 26.48 -16.93
C PRO A 481 -9.27 27.20 -15.59
N ASP A 482 -10.33 27.71 -14.97
CA ASP A 482 -10.22 28.76 -13.94
C ASP A 482 -10.20 28.23 -12.50
N TYR A 483 -10.03 26.92 -12.32
CA TYR A 483 -10.05 26.25 -11.01
C TYR A 483 -11.34 26.46 -10.20
N GLN A 484 -12.48 26.64 -10.88
CA GLN A 484 -13.76 26.84 -10.21
C GLN A 484 -14.21 25.56 -9.48
N TRP A 485 -14.52 25.67 -8.19
CA TRP A 485 -15.13 24.59 -7.42
C TRP A 485 -16.62 24.48 -7.70
N ILE A 486 -17.08 23.27 -8.02
CA ILE A 486 -18.49 22.96 -8.28
C ILE A 486 -18.93 21.88 -7.30
N LYS A 487 -19.76 22.22 -6.33
CA LYS A 487 -20.29 21.27 -5.35
C LYS A 487 -21.29 20.32 -6.02
N LEU A 488 -21.14 19.01 -5.78
CA LEU A 488 -22.17 18.04 -6.12
C LEU A 488 -23.09 17.86 -4.91
N ASP A 489 -24.37 18.18 -5.09
CA ASP A 489 -25.39 18.03 -4.05
C ASP A 489 -25.72 16.54 -3.83
N VAL A 490 -25.10 15.95 -2.81
CA VAL A 490 -25.32 14.57 -2.37
C VAL A 490 -25.56 14.51 -0.87
N SER A 491 -26.34 13.53 -0.45
CA SER A 491 -26.60 13.23 0.97
C SER A 491 -26.04 11.87 1.34
N ASN A 492 -25.71 11.69 2.62
CA ASN A 492 -25.28 10.42 3.20
C ASN A 492 -24.02 9.81 2.57
N PHE A 493 -23.15 10.59 1.95
CA PHE A 493 -21.84 10.10 1.54
C PHE A 493 -20.89 10.09 2.74
N ASP A 494 -20.18 8.99 2.96
CA ASP A 494 -19.07 8.89 3.92
C ASP A 494 -17.82 8.43 3.17
N ARG A 495 -16.82 9.30 3.10
CA ARG A 495 -15.60 9.01 2.33
C ARG A 495 -14.79 7.83 2.87
N LYS A 496 -14.94 7.48 4.14
CA LYS A 496 -14.15 6.41 4.79
C LYS A 496 -14.74 5.02 4.57
N SER A 497 -16.02 4.93 4.20
CA SER A 497 -16.73 3.66 4.04
C SER A 497 -17.31 3.47 2.64
N MET A 498 -17.63 4.55 1.92
CA MET A 498 -18.34 4.49 0.64
C MET A 498 -17.43 4.77 -0.57
N SER A 499 -17.69 4.03 -1.65
CA SER A 499 -17.13 4.31 -2.98
C SER A 499 -18.10 5.15 -3.80
N PHE A 500 -17.59 5.93 -4.77
CA PHE A 500 -18.47 6.58 -5.74
C PHE A 500 -17.95 6.47 -7.17
N GLN A 501 -18.88 6.58 -8.12
CA GLN A 501 -18.58 6.74 -9.53
C GLN A 501 -19.47 7.80 -10.17
N LEU A 502 -18.85 8.83 -10.75
CA LEU A 502 -19.52 9.83 -11.57
C LEU A 502 -19.40 9.43 -13.05
N LEU A 503 -20.52 9.18 -13.69
CA LEU A 503 -20.65 8.85 -15.10
C LEU A 503 -21.23 10.04 -15.87
N ALA A 504 -20.78 10.22 -17.10
CA ALA A 504 -21.36 11.19 -18.02
C ALA A 504 -21.84 10.49 -19.30
N ASP A 505 -23.03 10.86 -19.73
CA ASP A 505 -23.59 10.54 -21.05
C ASP A 505 -23.83 11.87 -21.83
N PRO A 506 -24.47 11.89 -23.01
CA PRO A 506 -24.74 13.13 -23.73
C PRO A 506 -25.68 14.12 -23.02
N ILE A 507 -26.60 13.64 -22.18
CA ILE A 507 -27.73 14.41 -21.64
C ILE A 507 -27.50 14.80 -20.19
N SER A 508 -27.03 13.88 -19.34
CA SER A 508 -26.93 14.07 -17.90
C SER A 508 -25.59 13.58 -17.33
N TYR A 509 -25.40 13.78 -16.04
CA TYR A 509 -24.39 13.10 -15.24
C TYR A 509 -25.08 12.23 -14.20
N LEU A 510 -24.52 11.06 -13.92
CA LEU A 510 -25.03 10.15 -12.90
C LEU A 510 -23.93 9.87 -11.89
N LEU A 511 -24.14 10.28 -10.64
CA LEU A 511 -23.26 9.92 -9.52
C LEU A 511 -23.90 8.75 -8.77
N ARG A 512 -23.18 7.64 -8.65
CA ARG A 512 -23.60 6.49 -7.85
C ARG A 512 -22.62 6.22 -6.72
N TYR A 513 -23.12 5.89 -5.54
CA TYR A 513 -22.32 5.60 -4.36
C TYR A 513 -23.04 4.63 -3.44
N ASP A 514 -22.29 3.88 -2.63
CA ASP A 514 -22.86 2.80 -1.81
C ASP A 514 -22.00 2.49 -0.57
N ASP A 515 -22.67 2.00 0.49
CA ASP A 515 -22.05 1.39 1.68
C ASP A 515 -22.13 -0.15 1.66
N GLY A 516 -22.60 -0.73 0.55
CA GLY A 516 -22.80 -2.16 0.38
C GLY A 516 -24.13 -2.70 0.93
N GLY A 517 -24.92 -1.88 1.64
CA GLY A 517 -26.30 -2.18 2.01
C GLY A 517 -27.30 -1.29 1.25
N LYS A 518 -26.99 0.01 1.14
CA LYS A 518 -27.77 0.99 0.39
C LYS A 518 -26.98 1.48 -0.82
N TYR A 519 -27.66 1.55 -1.96
CA TYR A 519 -27.11 1.98 -3.23
C TYR A 519 -27.81 3.25 -3.69
N TYR A 520 -27.08 4.34 -3.73
CA TYR A 520 -27.57 5.66 -4.09
C TYR A 520 -27.21 5.98 -5.53
N ALA A 521 -28.11 6.66 -6.24
CA ALA A 521 -27.85 7.25 -7.54
C ALA A 521 -28.49 8.63 -7.62
N VAL A 522 -27.70 9.66 -7.96
CA VAL A 522 -28.14 11.04 -8.10
C VAL A 522 -27.84 11.52 -9.50
N ARG A 523 -28.83 12.10 -10.18
CA ARG A 523 -28.70 12.62 -11.53
C ARG A 523 -28.52 14.14 -11.50
N PHE A 524 -27.61 14.63 -12.33
CA PHE A 524 -27.34 16.05 -12.50
C PHE A 524 -27.49 16.47 -13.96
N ASP A 525 -27.90 17.71 -14.18
CA ASP A 525 -27.90 18.32 -15.50
C ASP A 525 -26.47 18.68 -15.96
N LYS A 526 -26.34 19.25 -17.17
CA LYS A 526 -25.02 19.68 -17.69
C LYS A 526 -24.41 20.89 -16.99
N GLN A 527 -25.15 21.51 -16.07
CA GLN A 527 -24.73 22.59 -15.18
C GLN A 527 -24.49 22.09 -13.74
N TYR A 528 -24.49 20.78 -13.52
CA TYR A 528 -24.24 20.13 -12.23
C TYR A 528 -25.32 20.40 -11.18
N ARG A 529 -26.52 20.82 -11.61
CA ARG A 529 -27.68 20.97 -10.73
C ARG A 529 -28.37 19.62 -10.61
N ARG A 530 -28.71 19.23 -9.38
CA ARG A 530 -29.43 17.99 -9.10
C ARG A 530 -30.81 18.01 -9.77
N ILE A 531 -31.15 16.90 -10.42
CA ILE A 531 -32.46 16.70 -11.07
C ILE A 531 -33.35 15.81 -10.20
N ASP A 532 -32.87 14.59 -9.92
CA ASP A 532 -33.55 13.55 -9.16
C ASP A 532 -32.53 12.55 -8.57
N ASP A 533 -33.01 11.64 -7.73
CA ASP A 533 -32.24 10.59 -7.10
C ASP A 533 -33.06 9.32 -6.81
N THR A 534 -32.37 8.23 -6.51
CA THR A 534 -32.97 6.96 -6.09
C THR A 534 -32.07 6.23 -5.08
N VAL A 535 -32.69 5.34 -4.31
CA VAL A 535 -32.01 4.45 -3.36
C VAL A 535 -32.54 3.02 -3.54
N PHE A 536 -31.62 2.07 -3.66
CA PHE A 536 -31.90 0.64 -3.65
C PHE A 536 -31.32 0.01 -2.38
N GLU A 537 -32.00 -0.98 -1.82
CA GLU A 537 -31.60 -1.74 -0.63
C GLU A 537 -31.55 -3.26 -0.92
#